data_AF-A0A1H9R5N6-F1
#
_entry.id   AF-A0A1H9R5N6-F1
#
_cell.length_a   1.000
_cell.length_b   1.000
_cell.length_c   1.000
_cell.angle_alpha   90.00
_cell.angle_beta   90.00
_cell.angle_gamma   90.00
#
_symmetry.space_group_name_H-M   'P 1'
#
loop_
_entity.id
_entity.type
_entity.pdbx_description
1 polymer ?
#
loop_
_entity_poly.entity_id
_entity_poly.type
_entity_poly.pdbx_seq_one_letter_code
_entity_poly.pdbx_strand_id
1 'polypeptide(L)'
;MRYAVFESGIPEILERWINAEGGLKTARDIVSSFDAGKWDLPLSNAFVVASQALEGLTKYGIDLHSLDPQVYKRYRKIALDSIAEQEVREWVTMRLNGNSKGQSTLFDELYERHSEVFEWLIPGGAGEFFKVQKDIRNSSIHPGGTRRESSSPRNDVDIYWHMRCCTLICKLVVAKLMGFEFDKVIESLKHNNKWAVVIRHARDMYSSKPRNE
;
A
#
# COMPACT_ATOMS: atom_id res chain seq x y z
N MET A 1 -13.83 -5.38 -19.64
CA MET A 1 -14.34 -6.50 -18.82
C MET A 1 -15.52 -7.10 -19.59
N ARG A 2 -15.55 -8.40 -19.88
CA ARG A 2 -16.76 -9.01 -20.47
C ARG A 2 -17.77 -9.21 -19.34
N TYR A 3 -18.93 -8.57 -19.45
CA TYR A 3 -19.96 -8.52 -18.39
C TYR A 3 -20.58 -9.88 -18.05
N ALA A 4 -20.55 -10.83 -18.98
CA ALA A 4 -21.21 -12.14 -18.84
C ALA A 4 -20.65 -13.04 -17.72
N VAL A 5 -19.49 -12.74 -17.15
CA VAL A 5 -18.83 -13.59 -16.15
C VAL A 5 -19.24 -13.25 -14.70
N PHE A 6 -19.96 -12.13 -14.51
CA PHE A 6 -20.34 -11.61 -13.19
C PHE A 6 -21.86 -11.46 -12.99
N GLU A 7 -22.71 -11.98 -13.89
CA GLU A 7 -24.17 -11.72 -13.85
C GLU A 7 -24.85 -12.07 -12.53
N SER A 8 -24.37 -13.12 -11.83
CA SER A 8 -24.71 -13.37 -10.42
C SER A 8 -23.75 -12.63 -9.50
N GLY A 9 -24.25 -11.74 -8.63
CA GLY A 9 -23.44 -11.01 -7.64
C GLY A 9 -23.19 -9.53 -7.95
N ILE A 10 -23.64 -9.02 -9.10
CA ILE A 10 -23.55 -7.59 -9.45
C ILE A 10 -24.24 -6.69 -8.41
N PRO A 11 -25.48 -6.97 -7.94
CA PRO A 11 -26.14 -6.14 -6.94
C PRO A 11 -25.31 -5.97 -5.66
N GLU A 12 -24.77 -7.08 -5.13
CA GLU A 12 -23.96 -7.09 -3.91
C GLU A 12 -22.61 -6.39 -4.12
N ILE A 13 -21.98 -6.58 -5.29
CA ILE A 13 -20.75 -5.88 -5.66
C ILE A 13 -21.02 -4.37 -5.74
N LEU A 14 -22.13 -3.95 -6.37
CA LEU A 14 -22.50 -2.54 -6.49
C LEU A 14 -22.84 -1.94 -5.13
N GLU A 15 -23.53 -2.68 -4.27
CA GLU A 15 -23.83 -2.24 -2.91
C GLU A 15 -22.54 -2.01 -2.11
N ARG A 16 -21.62 -2.99 -2.10
CA ARG A 16 -20.29 -2.83 -1.48
C ARG A 16 -19.50 -1.69 -2.10
N TRP A 17 -19.61 -1.54 -3.42
CA TRP A 17 -18.96 -0.47 -4.14
C TRP A 17 -19.47 0.89 -3.69
N ILE A 18 -20.79 1.11 -3.66
CA ILE A 18 -21.42 2.38 -3.27
C ILE A 18 -21.13 2.70 -1.81
N ASN A 19 -21.25 1.70 -0.94
CA ASN A 19 -21.11 1.83 0.52
C ASN A 19 -19.66 1.69 1.02
N ALA A 20 -18.66 1.78 0.14
CA ALA A 20 -17.26 1.78 0.54
C ALA A 20 -16.95 3.01 1.42
N GLU A 21 -16.28 2.79 2.55
CA GLU A 21 -15.94 3.82 3.52
C GLU A 21 -14.43 3.85 3.86
N GLY A 22 -14.01 4.93 4.52
CA GLY A 22 -12.64 5.11 5.00
C GLY A 22 -11.58 4.86 3.93
N GLY A 23 -10.54 4.10 4.29
CA GLY A 23 -9.43 3.79 3.39
C GLY A 23 -9.83 3.02 2.12
N LEU A 24 -10.89 2.20 2.17
CA LEU A 24 -11.39 1.48 1.00
C LEU A 24 -12.02 2.42 -0.02
N LYS A 25 -12.81 3.41 0.44
CA LYS A 25 -13.37 4.45 -0.43
C LYS A 25 -12.28 5.22 -1.16
N THR A 26 -11.27 5.68 -0.42
CA THR A 26 -10.12 6.42 -0.98
C THR A 26 -9.40 5.59 -2.04
N ALA A 27 -9.09 4.32 -1.74
CA ALA A 27 -8.42 3.43 -2.68
C ALA A 27 -9.26 3.19 -3.95
N ARG A 28 -10.56 2.91 -3.78
CA ARG A 28 -11.54 2.72 -4.87
C ARG A 28 -11.57 3.94 -5.80
N ASP A 29 -11.68 5.15 -5.26
CA ASP A 29 -11.81 6.38 -6.04
C ASP A 29 -10.53 6.70 -6.82
N ILE A 30 -9.37 6.52 -6.19
CA ILE A 30 -8.07 6.72 -6.81
C ILE A 30 -7.84 5.72 -7.95
N VAL A 31 -8.06 4.43 -7.70
CA VAL A 31 -7.89 3.36 -8.71
C VAL A 31 -8.82 3.63 -9.90
N SER A 32 -10.08 3.95 -9.65
CA SER A 32 -11.06 4.25 -10.71
C SER A 32 -10.63 5.43 -11.58
N SER A 33 -10.02 6.45 -10.96
CA SER A 33 -9.53 7.63 -11.66
C SER A 33 -8.29 7.33 -12.52
N PHE A 34 -7.37 6.47 -12.04
CA PHE A 34 -6.23 5.98 -12.83
C PHE A 34 -6.66 5.10 -14.01
N ASP A 35 -7.70 4.29 -13.83
CA ASP A 35 -8.27 3.47 -14.89
C ASP A 35 -8.88 4.32 -16.00
N ALA A 36 -9.63 5.36 -15.61
CA ALA A 36 -10.28 6.29 -16.53
C ALA A 36 -9.31 7.23 -17.24
N GLY A 37 -8.00 7.20 -16.92
CA GLY A 37 -6.99 8.05 -17.56
C GLY A 37 -7.16 9.54 -17.26
N LYS A 38 -7.82 9.88 -16.15
CA LYS A 38 -8.22 11.27 -15.83
C LYS A 38 -7.11 12.13 -15.20
N TRP A 39 -5.90 11.62 -15.09
CA TRP A 39 -4.81 12.30 -14.40
C TRP A 39 -3.73 12.74 -15.38
N ASP A 40 -3.70 14.04 -15.66
CA ASP A 40 -2.54 14.72 -16.25
C ASP A 40 -1.70 15.33 -15.11
N LEU A 41 -1.06 14.46 -14.33
CA LEU A 41 -0.22 14.86 -13.19
C LEU A 41 1.26 14.61 -13.49
N PRO A 42 2.16 15.44 -12.95
CA PRO A 42 3.56 15.08 -12.82
C PRO A 42 3.73 13.74 -12.09
N LEU A 43 4.75 12.97 -12.48
CA LEU A 43 4.98 11.62 -11.98
C LEU A 43 5.05 11.54 -10.44
N SER A 44 5.70 12.50 -9.79
CA SER A 44 5.79 12.58 -8.34
C SER A 44 4.41 12.68 -7.68
N ASN A 45 3.52 13.52 -8.22
CA ASN A 45 2.16 13.68 -7.71
C ASN A 45 1.33 12.42 -7.98
N ALA A 46 1.44 11.83 -9.17
CA ALA A 46 0.78 10.56 -9.48
C ALA A 46 1.23 9.44 -8.51
N PHE A 47 2.51 9.37 -8.18
CA PHE A 47 3.02 8.42 -7.19
C PHE A 47 2.47 8.68 -5.79
N VAL A 48 2.41 9.94 -5.34
CA VAL A 48 1.82 10.29 -4.03
C VAL A 48 0.35 9.85 -3.96
N VAL A 49 -0.43 10.12 -5.01
CA VAL A 49 -1.84 9.68 -5.10
C VAL A 49 -1.95 8.15 -5.08
N ALA A 50 -1.13 7.44 -5.85
CA ALA A 50 -1.12 5.96 -5.82
C ALA A 50 -0.74 5.41 -4.43
N SER A 51 0.21 6.05 -3.76
CA SER A 51 0.65 5.69 -2.40
C SER A 51 -0.47 5.88 -1.38
N GLN A 52 -1.29 6.93 -1.51
CA GLN A 52 -2.45 7.15 -0.66
C GLN A 52 -3.50 6.04 -0.80
N ALA A 53 -3.71 5.51 -2.00
CA ALA A 53 -4.59 4.35 -2.18
C ALA A 53 -4.07 3.12 -1.41
N LEU A 54 -2.77 2.84 -1.53
CA LEU A 54 -2.15 1.73 -0.82
C LEU A 54 -2.21 1.92 0.70
N GLU A 55 -1.88 3.12 1.20
CA GLU A 55 -2.00 3.46 2.63
C GLU A 55 -3.44 3.34 3.13
N GLY A 56 -4.43 3.75 2.34
CA GLY A 56 -5.84 3.55 2.65
C GLY A 56 -6.18 2.07 2.86
N LEU A 57 -5.69 1.20 1.98
CA LEU A 57 -5.91 -0.26 2.08
C LEU A 57 -5.18 -0.87 3.29
N THR A 58 -3.96 -0.41 3.61
CA THR A 58 -3.25 -0.90 4.80
C THR A 58 -4.05 -0.67 6.08
N LYS A 59 -4.86 0.39 6.15
CA LYS A 59 -5.64 0.78 7.33
C LYS A 59 -7.07 0.24 7.33
N TYR A 60 -7.55 -0.29 6.22
CA TYR A 60 -8.94 -0.71 6.09
C TYR A 60 -9.20 -2.01 6.86
N GLY A 61 -10.17 -1.98 7.77
CA GLY A 61 -10.66 -3.16 8.49
C GLY A 61 -9.69 -3.73 9.52
N ILE A 62 -8.74 -2.93 10.03
CA ILE A 62 -7.77 -3.36 11.04
C ILE A 62 -7.74 -2.43 12.24
N ASP A 63 -7.28 -2.94 13.38
CA ASP A 63 -6.89 -2.11 14.51
C ASP A 63 -5.58 -1.37 14.18
N LEU A 64 -5.59 -0.05 14.34
CA LEU A 64 -4.44 0.81 14.07
C LEU A 64 -3.51 0.93 15.28
N HIS A 65 -3.89 0.38 16.43
CA HIS A 65 -3.08 0.40 17.62
C HIS A 65 -1.98 -0.66 17.60
N SER A 66 -0.77 -0.28 17.99
CA SER A 66 0.36 -1.23 18.07
C SER A 66 0.29 -2.12 19.31
N LEU A 67 -0.34 -1.62 20.37
CA LEU A 67 -0.68 -2.35 21.59
C LEU A 67 -2.14 -2.13 21.94
N ASP A 68 -2.72 -2.98 22.78
CA ASP A 68 -3.99 -2.64 23.42
C ASP A 68 -3.89 -1.26 24.11
N PRO A 69 -4.88 -0.35 23.95
CA PRO A 69 -4.82 1.00 24.50
C PRO A 69 -4.61 1.07 26.02
N GLN A 70 -5.17 0.13 26.79
CA GLN A 70 -4.98 0.10 28.24
C GLN A 70 -3.59 -0.40 28.60
N VAL A 71 -3.07 -1.40 27.87
CA VAL A 71 -1.69 -1.87 28.00
C VAL A 71 -0.71 -0.73 27.68
N TYR A 72 -0.91 0.00 26.57
CA TYR A 72 -0.10 1.15 26.22
C TYR A 72 -0.13 2.23 27.30
N LYS A 73 -1.31 2.57 27.82
CA LYS A 73 -1.45 3.56 28.90
C LYS A 73 -0.68 3.15 30.15
N ARG A 74 -0.76 1.86 30.53
CA ARG A 74 -0.01 1.30 31.66
C ARG A 74 1.50 1.38 31.43
N TYR A 75 1.99 0.94 30.27
CA TYR A 75 3.42 0.96 29.95
C TYR A 75 3.98 2.37 29.86
N ARG A 76 3.22 3.29 29.23
CA ARG A 76 3.57 4.71 29.16
C ARG A 76 3.70 5.31 30.57
N LYS A 77 2.77 4.99 31.47
CA LYS A 77 2.84 5.45 32.86
C LYS A 77 4.10 4.93 33.56
N ILE A 78 4.36 3.62 33.49
CA ILE A 78 5.56 3.00 34.09
C ILE A 78 6.84 3.67 33.57
N ALA A 79 6.94 3.90 32.26
CA ALA A 79 8.10 4.55 31.66
C ALA A 79 8.30 5.98 32.17
N LEU A 80 7.23 6.79 32.22
CA LEU A 80 7.33 8.19 32.67
C LEU A 80 7.58 8.32 34.17
N ASP A 81 6.98 7.45 34.99
CA ASP A 81 7.17 7.42 36.44
C ASP A 81 8.61 7.00 36.81
N SER A 82 9.31 6.28 35.92
CA SER A 82 10.71 5.86 36.12
C SER A 82 11.74 6.97 35.89
N ILE A 83 11.36 8.08 35.28
CA ILE A 83 12.25 9.20 34.96
C ILE A 83 12.17 10.21 36.11
N ALA A 84 13.27 10.40 36.85
CA ALA A 84 13.30 11.30 38.00
C ALA A 84 13.28 12.79 37.60
N GLU A 85 14.01 13.15 36.55
CA GLU A 85 14.19 14.53 36.11
C GLU A 85 12.98 15.03 35.31
N GLN A 86 12.40 16.14 35.76
CA GLN A 86 11.14 16.67 35.19
C GLN A 86 11.30 17.09 33.72
N GLU A 87 12.38 17.77 33.37
CA GLU A 87 12.64 18.21 31.98
C GLU A 87 12.76 17.01 31.03
N VAL A 88 13.44 15.95 31.47
CA VAL A 88 13.57 14.70 30.71
C VAL A 88 12.23 14.01 30.56
N ARG A 89 11.41 13.97 31.62
CA ARG A 89 10.07 13.38 31.60
C ARG A 89 9.14 14.11 30.63
N GLU A 90 9.21 15.44 30.59
CA GLU A 90 8.45 16.28 29.64
C GLU A 90 8.91 16.04 28.20
N TRP A 91 10.22 16.03 27.97
CA TRP A 91 10.79 15.73 26.65
C TRP A 91 10.38 14.33 26.15
N VAL A 92 10.47 13.29 27.00
CA VAL A 92 10.04 11.93 26.66
C VAL A 92 8.53 11.88 26.41
N THR A 93 7.73 12.57 27.21
CA THR A 93 6.28 12.68 27.03
C THR A 93 5.92 13.19 25.65
N MET A 94 6.65 14.20 25.15
CA MET A 94 6.47 14.75 23.80
C MET A 94 6.95 13.79 22.69
N ARG A 95 7.91 12.91 22.97
CA ARG A 95 8.55 12.01 21.99
C ARG A 95 7.91 10.64 21.87
N LEU A 96 7.17 10.18 22.88
CA LEU A 96 6.40 8.94 22.80
C LEU A 96 5.24 9.13 21.81
N ASN A 97 5.54 8.84 20.53
CA ASN A 97 4.71 8.96 19.34
C ASN A 97 3.49 8.02 19.37
N GLY A 98 2.57 8.24 20.29
CA GLY A 98 1.28 7.56 20.36
C GLY A 98 1.36 6.03 20.38
N ASN A 99 0.20 5.41 20.25
CA ASN A 99 0.03 3.96 20.16
C ASN A 99 -0.48 3.60 18.77
N SER A 100 0.28 3.93 17.74
CA SER A 100 -0.08 3.64 16.35
C SER A 100 0.89 2.64 15.74
N LYS A 101 0.37 1.76 14.89
CA LYS A 101 1.19 0.86 14.08
C LYS A 101 2.07 1.67 13.13
N GLY A 102 3.33 1.26 13.03
CA GLY A 102 4.26 1.80 12.04
C GLY A 102 3.89 1.34 10.64
N GLN A 103 4.36 2.07 9.62
CA GLN A 103 4.06 1.76 8.22
C GLN A 103 4.52 0.37 7.79
N SER A 104 5.66 -0.12 8.29
CA SER A 104 6.13 -1.48 7.97
C SER A 104 5.15 -2.55 8.44
N THR A 105 4.72 -2.49 9.71
CA THR A 105 3.71 -3.41 10.27
C THR A 105 2.41 -3.36 9.46
N LEU A 106 1.97 -2.17 9.08
CA LEU A 106 0.77 -1.98 8.26
C LEU A 106 0.90 -2.61 6.85
N PHE A 107 2.09 -2.62 6.25
CA PHE A 107 2.34 -3.31 4.98
C PHE A 107 2.40 -4.82 5.15
N ASP A 108 3.05 -5.30 6.21
CA ASP A 108 3.14 -6.73 6.51
C ASP A 108 1.73 -7.31 6.72
N GLU A 109 0.87 -6.64 7.50
CA GLU A 109 -0.53 -7.04 7.70
C GLU A 109 -1.39 -6.93 6.42
N LEU A 110 -1.08 -5.97 5.53
CA LEU A 110 -1.75 -5.91 4.22
C LEU A 110 -1.37 -7.13 3.37
N TYR A 111 -0.09 -7.49 3.36
CA TYR A 111 0.40 -8.68 2.68
C TYR A 111 -0.24 -9.95 3.24
N GLU A 112 -0.29 -10.12 4.56
CA GLU A 112 -0.91 -11.30 5.19
C GLU A 112 -2.37 -11.49 4.77
N ARG A 113 -3.17 -10.42 4.72
CA ARG A 113 -4.60 -10.46 4.34
C ARG A 113 -4.85 -10.66 2.85
N HIS A 114 -3.88 -10.33 2.01
CA HIS A 114 -4.02 -10.29 0.55
C HIS A 114 -2.85 -10.94 -0.17
N SER A 115 -2.21 -11.92 0.45
CA SER A 115 -0.97 -12.53 -0.02
C SER A 115 -1.10 -13.07 -1.44
N GLU A 116 -2.26 -13.61 -1.81
CA GLU A 116 -2.52 -14.10 -3.16
C GLU A 116 -2.41 -13.02 -4.25
N VAL A 117 -2.71 -11.76 -3.92
CA VAL A 117 -2.55 -10.62 -4.85
C VAL A 117 -1.07 -10.37 -5.11
N PHE A 118 -0.27 -10.34 -4.03
CA PHE A 118 1.16 -10.11 -4.11
C PHE A 118 1.87 -11.28 -4.79
N GLU A 119 1.57 -12.51 -4.40
CA GLU A 119 2.21 -13.70 -4.96
C GLU A 119 1.84 -13.92 -6.43
N TRP A 120 0.64 -13.52 -6.86
CA TRP A 120 0.30 -13.57 -8.28
C TRP A 120 1.05 -12.53 -9.13
N LEU A 121 1.21 -11.30 -8.60
CA LEU A 121 1.80 -10.19 -9.35
C LEU A 121 3.34 -10.18 -9.26
N ILE A 122 3.88 -10.36 -8.06
CA ILE A 122 5.30 -10.23 -7.70
C ILE A 122 5.71 -11.38 -6.75
N PRO A 123 5.80 -12.63 -7.24
CA PRO A 123 6.05 -13.81 -6.40
C PRO A 123 7.35 -13.68 -5.59
N GLY A 124 7.24 -13.76 -4.26
CA GLY A 124 8.34 -13.53 -3.31
C GLY A 124 8.93 -12.11 -3.31
N GLY A 125 8.31 -11.16 -4.03
CA GLY A 125 8.80 -9.79 -4.24
C GLY A 125 8.21 -8.74 -3.29
N ALA A 126 7.27 -9.12 -2.42
CA ALA A 126 6.53 -8.18 -1.55
C ALA A 126 7.45 -7.35 -0.63
N GLY A 127 8.48 -7.98 -0.03
CA GLY A 127 9.42 -7.29 0.84
C GLY A 127 10.22 -6.19 0.13
N GLU A 128 10.72 -6.48 -1.07
CA GLU A 128 11.42 -5.49 -1.90
C GLU A 128 10.44 -4.41 -2.39
N PHE A 129 9.22 -4.78 -2.77
CA PHE A 129 8.19 -3.81 -3.12
C PHE A 129 7.92 -2.82 -1.99
N PHE A 130 7.74 -3.28 -0.74
CA PHE A 130 7.51 -2.40 0.40
C PHE A 130 8.71 -1.53 0.76
N LYS A 131 9.92 -2.05 0.60
CA LYS A 131 11.15 -1.26 0.77
C LYS A 131 11.18 -0.10 -0.23
N VAL A 132 10.98 -0.41 -1.51
CA VAL A 132 10.96 0.58 -2.58
C VAL A 132 9.84 1.61 -2.39
N GLN A 133 8.66 1.17 -1.97
CA GLN A 133 7.53 2.06 -1.67
C GLN A 133 7.89 3.08 -0.57
N LYS A 134 8.57 2.63 0.49
CA LYS A 134 9.05 3.51 1.56
C LYS A 134 10.12 4.48 1.07
N ASP A 135 11.09 3.98 0.29
CA ASP A 135 12.20 4.79 -0.21
C ASP A 135 11.71 5.90 -1.16
N ILE A 136 10.83 5.57 -2.12
CA ILE A 136 10.27 6.56 -3.05
C ILE A 136 9.39 7.56 -2.29
N ARG A 137 8.54 7.11 -1.35
CA ARG A 137 7.73 8.01 -0.50
C ARG A 137 8.58 9.01 0.26
N ASN A 138 9.61 8.55 0.96
CA ASN A 138 10.48 9.41 1.76
C ASN A 138 11.21 10.44 0.87
N SER A 139 11.68 10.03 -0.31
CA SER A 139 12.35 10.93 -1.26
C SER A 139 11.40 11.96 -1.89
N SER A 140 10.13 11.59 -2.11
CA SER A 140 9.12 12.46 -2.73
C SER A 140 8.58 13.53 -1.77
N ILE A 141 8.60 13.24 -0.45
CA ILE A 141 8.09 14.15 0.60
C ILE A 141 9.21 15.06 1.15
N HIS A 142 10.48 14.68 1.02
CA HIS A 142 11.62 15.46 1.51
C HIS A 142 12.67 15.72 0.41
N PRO A 143 12.44 16.67 -0.52
CA PRO A 143 13.33 16.92 -1.66
C PRO A 143 14.75 17.44 -1.34
N GLY A 144 15.13 17.57 -0.06
CA GLY A 144 16.43 18.11 0.37
C GLY A 144 17.04 17.44 1.60
N GLY A 145 16.48 16.32 2.08
CA GLY A 145 17.11 15.55 3.15
C GLY A 145 18.34 14.86 2.59
N THR A 146 19.50 15.08 3.23
CA THR A 146 20.80 14.46 2.91
C THR A 146 20.59 13.02 2.44
N ARG A 147 20.80 12.79 1.13
CA ARG A 147 20.78 11.46 0.52
C ARG A 147 21.76 10.59 1.31
N ARG A 148 21.26 9.81 2.27
CA ARG A 148 22.01 8.67 2.78
C ARG A 148 22.18 7.74 1.60
N GLU A 149 23.41 7.29 1.39
CA GLU A 149 23.92 6.51 0.26
C GLU A 149 23.27 5.11 0.07
N SER A 150 22.01 4.92 0.47
CA SER A 150 21.31 3.65 0.33
C SER A 150 20.55 3.61 -0.99
N SER A 151 21.11 2.83 -1.93
CA SER A 151 20.60 2.45 -3.25
C SER A 151 20.50 3.59 -4.28
N SER A 152 21.11 3.34 -5.43
CA SER A 152 21.11 4.18 -6.63
C SER A 152 19.77 4.90 -6.83
N PRO A 153 19.77 6.21 -7.14
CA PRO A 153 18.53 6.94 -7.39
C PRO A 153 17.76 6.21 -8.50
N ARG A 154 16.60 5.65 -8.16
CA ARG A 154 15.70 5.06 -9.15
C ARG A 154 15.35 6.16 -10.14
N ASN A 155 15.51 5.86 -11.42
CA ASN A 155 15.17 6.81 -12.48
C ASN A 155 13.63 6.95 -12.57
N ASP A 156 13.16 7.97 -13.29
CA ASP A 156 11.73 8.23 -13.45
C ASP A 156 10.97 7.04 -14.06
N VAL A 157 11.64 6.22 -14.88
CA VAL A 157 11.04 5.02 -15.48
C VAL A 157 10.74 3.96 -14.41
N ASP A 158 11.66 3.74 -13.48
CA ASP A 158 11.46 2.81 -12.36
C ASP A 158 10.37 3.31 -11.42
N ILE A 159 10.32 4.62 -11.13
CA ILE A 159 9.27 5.23 -10.32
C ILE A 159 7.91 5.06 -11.00
N TYR A 160 7.85 5.29 -12.31
CA TYR A 160 6.63 5.07 -13.10
C TYR A 160 6.15 3.62 -13.02
N TRP A 161 7.01 2.64 -13.27
CA TRP A 161 6.59 1.24 -13.22
C TRP A 161 6.24 0.78 -11.81
N HIS A 162 6.94 1.26 -10.78
CA HIS A 162 6.56 1.01 -9.39
C HIS A 162 5.18 1.59 -9.05
N MET A 163 4.91 2.84 -9.43
CA MET A 163 3.59 3.47 -9.27
C MET A 163 2.50 2.66 -9.97
N ARG A 164 2.74 2.18 -11.19
CA ARG A 164 1.79 1.35 -11.93
C ARG A 164 1.57 -0.02 -11.27
N CYS A 165 2.62 -0.62 -10.70
CA CYS A 165 2.53 -1.83 -9.90
C CYS A 165 1.68 -1.59 -8.63
N CYS A 166 1.94 -0.51 -7.90
CA CYS A 166 1.17 -0.09 -6.73
C CYS A 166 -0.33 0.05 -7.07
N THR A 167 -0.66 0.77 -8.15
CA THR A 167 -2.05 0.94 -8.59
C THR A 167 -2.70 -0.40 -8.96
N LEU A 168 -1.95 -1.32 -9.58
CA LEU A 168 -2.47 -2.66 -9.90
C LEU A 168 -2.74 -3.50 -8.65
N ILE A 169 -1.85 -3.47 -7.66
CA ILE A 169 -2.08 -4.12 -6.36
C ILE A 169 -3.36 -3.55 -5.72
N CYS A 170 -3.47 -2.22 -5.64
CA CYS A 170 -4.67 -1.57 -5.11
C CYS A 170 -5.93 -1.99 -5.85
N LYS A 171 -5.87 -2.06 -7.19
CA LYS A 171 -6.99 -2.50 -8.03
C LYS A 171 -7.44 -3.92 -7.70
N LEU A 172 -6.50 -4.84 -7.57
CA LEU A 172 -6.78 -6.25 -7.26
C LEU A 172 -7.34 -6.41 -5.84
N VAL A 173 -6.76 -5.73 -4.86
CA VAL A 173 -7.24 -5.74 -3.47
C VAL A 173 -8.65 -5.14 -3.39
N VAL A 174 -8.90 -3.99 -4.02
CA VAL A 174 -10.24 -3.39 -4.09
C VAL A 174 -11.22 -4.36 -4.73
N ALA A 175 -10.89 -4.97 -5.88
CA ALA A 175 -11.78 -5.93 -6.53
C ALA A 175 -12.14 -7.11 -5.60
N LYS A 176 -11.16 -7.70 -4.91
CA LYS A 176 -11.41 -8.75 -3.93
C LYS A 176 -12.36 -8.28 -2.81
N LEU A 177 -12.10 -7.10 -2.23
CA LEU A 177 -12.93 -6.55 -1.15
C LEU A 177 -14.36 -6.23 -1.61
N MET A 178 -14.55 -5.89 -2.88
CA MET A 178 -15.87 -5.67 -3.48
C MET A 178 -16.60 -6.97 -3.79
N GLY A 179 -15.94 -8.13 -3.68
CA GLY A 179 -16.54 -9.45 -3.91
C GLY A 179 -16.33 -10.00 -5.32
N PHE A 180 -15.45 -9.41 -6.13
CA PHE A 180 -15.08 -10.02 -7.39
C PHE A 180 -14.25 -11.28 -7.14
N GLU A 181 -14.56 -12.36 -7.87
CA GLU A 181 -13.72 -13.56 -7.91
C GLU A 181 -12.35 -13.24 -8.51
N PHE A 182 -11.29 -13.59 -7.79
CA PHE A 182 -9.93 -13.20 -8.13
C PHE A 182 -9.47 -13.74 -9.50
N ASP A 183 -9.78 -15.00 -9.81
CA ASP A 183 -9.39 -15.63 -11.09
C ASP A 183 -10.04 -14.94 -12.30
N LYS A 184 -11.31 -14.54 -12.19
CA LYS A 184 -12.03 -13.81 -13.24
C LYS A 184 -11.43 -12.41 -13.45
N VAL A 185 -11.01 -11.74 -12.37
CA VAL A 185 -10.32 -10.44 -12.45
C VAL A 185 -8.96 -10.61 -13.14
N ILE A 186 -8.19 -11.64 -12.78
CA ILE A 186 -6.91 -11.96 -13.40
C ILE A 186 -7.07 -12.22 -14.90
N GLU A 187 -8.03 -13.05 -15.29
CA GLU A 187 -8.31 -13.38 -16.70
C GLU A 187 -8.62 -12.11 -17.48
N SER A 188 -9.48 -11.24 -16.94
CA SER A 188 -9.78 -9.92 -17.51
C SER A 188 -8.54 -9.05 -17.71
N LEU A 189 -7.55 -9.10 -16.81
CA LEU A 189 -6.34 -8.31 -16.92
C LEU A 189 -5.39 -8.83 -18.00
N LYS A 190 -5.31 -10.16 -18.18
CA LYS A 190 -4.48 -10.78 -19.23
C LYS A 190 -4.92 -10.37 -20.64
N HIS A 191 -6.21 -10.13 -20.85
CA HIS A 191 -6.75 -9.67 -22.13
C HIS A 191 -6.66 -8.15 -22.34
N ASN A 192 -6.10 -7.40 -21.39
CA ASN A 192 -5.91 -5.96 -21.50
C ASN A 192 -4.44 -5.62 -21.71
N ASN A 193 -4.08 -5.18 -22.92
CA ASN A 193 -2.70 -4.85 -23.29
C ASN A 193 -2.02 -3.85 -22.34
N LYS A 194 -2.76 -2.87 -21.79
CA LYS A 194 -2.24 -1.90 -20.82
C LYS A 194 -1.76 -2.59 -19.54
N TRP A 195 -2.52 -3.56 -19.03
CA TRP A 195 -2.20 -4.27 -17.80
C TRP A 195 -1.20 -5.39 -18.00
N ALA A 196 -1.23 -6.07 -19.14
CA ALA A 196 -0.22 -7.07 -19.50
C ALA A 196 1.21 -6.48 -19.46
N VAL A 197 1.40 -5.24 -19.96
CA VAL A 197 2.68 -4.54 -19.89
C VAL A 197 3.09 -4.23 -18.45
N VAL A 198 2.16 -3.73 -17.62
CA VAL A 198 2.43 -3.45 -16.20
C VAL A 198 2.81 -4.73 -15.45
N ILE A 199 2.10 -5.83 -15.68
CA ILE A 199 2.38 -7.13 -15.04
C ILE A 199 3.79 -7.60 -15.39
N ARG A 200 4.19 -7.50 -16.67
CA ARG A 200 5.54 -7.86 -17.10
C ARG A 200 6.59 -7.03 -16.37
N HIS A 201 6.47 -5.70 -16.39
CA HIS A 201 7.43 -4.84 -15.70
C HIS A 201 7.47 -5.05 -14.19
N ALA A 202 6.32 -5.26 -13.54
CA ALA A 202 6.27 -5.57 -12.11
C ALA A 202 7.05 -6.85 -11.79
N ARG A 203 6.85 -7.91 -12.59
CA ARG A 203 7.57 -9.18 -12.44
C ARG A 203 9.06 -9.02 -12.71
N ASP A 204 9.45 -8.24 -13.72
CA ASP A 204 10.86 -8.01 -14.00
C ASP A 204 11.54 -7.22 -12.86
N MET A 205 10.86 -6.21 -12.31
CA MET A 205 11.37 -5.37 -11.22
C MET A 205 11.50 -6.11 -9.88
N TYR A 206 10.56 -7.01 -9.57
CA TYR A 206 10.45 -7.65 -8.26
C TYR A 206 10.65 -9.17 -8.31
N SER A 207 11.07 -9.70 -9.45
CA SER A 207 11.46 -11.11 -9.54
C SER A 207 12.54 -11.37 -8.50
N SER A 208 12.26 -12.37 -7.66
CA SER A 208 13.26 -12.99 -6.82
C SER A 208 14.29 -13.64 -7.74
N LYS A 209 15.26 -12.87 -8.22
CA LYS A 209 16.45 -13.46 -8.83
C LYS A 209 17.03 -14.38 -7.77
N PRO A 210 17.37 -15.65 -8.09
CA PRO A 210 18.14 -16.46 -7.17
C PRO A 210 19.34 -15.62 -6.76
N ARG A 211 19.57 -15.52 -5.44
CA ARG A 211 20.85 -15.01 -4.94
C ARG A 211 21.90 -15.97 -5.49
N ASN A 212 22.56 -15.58 -6.57
CA ASN A 212 23.78 -16.24 -7.00
C ASN A 212 24.79 -15.95 -5.88
N GLU A 213 25.05 -17.01 -5.11
CA GLU A 213 26.23 -17.29 -4.26
C GLU A 213 26.65 -16.23 -3.24
#